data_AF-A0A0Q4HDL2-F1
#
_entry.id   AF-A0A0Q4HDL2-F1
#
_cell.length_a   1.000
_cell.length_b   1.000
_cell.length_c   1.000
_cell.angle_alpha   90.00
_cell.angle_beta   90.00
_cell.angle_gamma   90.00
#
_symmetry.space_group_name_H-M   'P 1'
#
loop_
_entity.id
_entity.type
_entity.pdbx_description
1 polymer ?
#
loop_
_entity_poly.entity_id
_entity_poly.type
_entity_poly.pdbx_seq_one_letter_code
_entity_poly.pdbx_strand_id
1 'polypeptide(L)' 'MDRALTPAFGGSPVVDERPDDPTPIAARPCPLCGHAMGEHRIDHSTPNSMLECPTADRLPERAIDTPLNELGMPTDR' A
#
# COMPACT_ATOMS: atom_id res chain seq x y z
N MET A 1 21.80 29.24 3.15
CA MET A 1 20.83 28.14 3.25
C MET A 1 19.69 28.43 2.28
N ASP A 2 19.56 27.59 1.24
CA ASP A 2 18.58 27.76 0.17
C ASP A 2 17.16 27.47 0.64
N ARG A 3 16.29 28.47 0.48
CA ARG A 3 14.87 28.48 0.89
C ARG A 3 13.96 27.71 -0.08
N ALA A 4 14.52 26.97 -1.04
CA ALA A 4 13.79 26.33 -2.13
C ALA A 4 13.26 24.92 -1.80
N LEU A 5 13.75 24.28 -0.73
CA LEU A 5 13.39 22.89 -0.39
C LEU A 5 12.23 22.77 0.63
N THR A 6 11.64 23.89 1.03
CA THR A 6 10.67 23.93 2.14
C THR A 6 9.33 23.21 1.93
N PRO A 7 8.80 22.92 0.72
CA PRO A 7 7.51 22.23 0.63
C PRO A 7 7.62 20.70 0.72
N ALA A 8 8.80 20.11 0.52
CA ALA A 8 8.95 18.64 0.48
C ALA A 8 8.69 17.95 1.84
N PHE A 9 8.64 18.74 2.93
CA PHE A 9 8.35 18.28 4.29
C PHE A 9 6.99 18.78 4.80
N GLY A 10 6.17 19.38 3.95
CA GLY A 10 4.76 19.59 4.28
C GLY A 10 4.12 18.23 4.43
N GLY A 11 3.72 17.87 5.65
CA GLY A 11 3.04 16.60 5.92
C GLY A 11 1.92 16.39 4.91
N SER A 12 1.75 15.14 4.47
CA SER A 12 0.65 14.77 3.57
C SER A 12 -0.64 15.44 4.04
N PRO A 13 -1.41 16.10 3.17
CA PRO A 13 -2.72 16.59 3.55
C PRO A 13 -3.47 15.41 4.15
N VAL A 14 -3.91 15.55 5.40
CA VAL A 14 -4.82 14.59 6.02
C VAL A 14 -6.09 14.70 5.19
N VAL A 15 -6.22 13.82 4.20
CA VAL A 15 -7.45 13.67 3.44
C VAL A 15 -8.47 13.18 4.45
N ASP A 16 -9.50 14.02 4.68
CA ASP A 16 -10.67 13.70 5.48
C ASP A 16 -11.12 12.28 5.14
N GLU A 17 -11.12 11.45 6.17
CA GLU A 17 -11.01 10.01 6.10
C GLU A 17 -12.22 9.44 5.36
N ARG A 18 -11.98 8.44 4.49
CA ARG A 18 -13.06 7.61 3.92
C ARG A 18 -14.07 7.27 5.04
N PRO A 19 -15.39 7.26 4.76
CA PRO A 19 -16.38 6.91 5.77
C PRO A 19 -15.94 5.64 6.48
N ASP A 20 -15.86 5.73 7.81
CA ASP A 20 -15.36 4.66 8.66
C ASP A 20 -16.15 3.38 8.33
N ASP A 21 -15.48 2.43 7.67
CA ASP A 21 -16.11 1.17 7.30
C ASP A 21 -16.36 0.40 8.61
N PRO A 22 -17.62 0.17 9.01
CA PRO A 22 -17.92 -0.48 10.29
C PRO A 22 -17.47 -1.95 10.31
N THR A 23 -17.06 -2.50 9.17
CA THR A 23 -16.55 -3.86 9.06
C THR A 23 -15.30 -4.03 9.93
N PRO A 24 -15.28 -5.01 10.86
CA PRO A 24 -14.10 -5.33 11.65
C PRO A 24 -12.89 -5.57 10.76
N ILE A 25 -11.71 -5.08 11.15
CA ILE A 25 -10.48 -5.21 10.35
C ILE A 25 -10.25 -6.67 9.92
N ALA A 26 -10.44 -7.63 10.82
CA ALA A 26 -10.26 -9.06 10.53
C ALA A 26 -11.17 -9.59 9.40
N ALA A 27 -12.34 -8.99 9.20
CA ALA A 27 -13.29 -9.37 8.16
C ALA A 27 -13.09 -8.60 6.84
N ARG A 28 -12.27 -7.54 6.84
CA ARG A 28 -11.98 -6.77 5.63
C ARG A 28 -11.12 -7.63 4.67
N PRO A 29 -11.37 -7.55 3.35
CA PRO A 29 -10.57 -8.28 2.37
C PRO A 29 -9.17 -7.67 2.25
N CYS A 30 -8.15 -8.50 2.15
CA CYS A 30 -6.79 -8.09 1.83
C CYS A 30 -6.76 -7.46 0.43
N PRO A 31 -6.16 -6.26 0.25
CA PRO A 31 -6.15 -5.56 -1.04
C PRO A 31 -5.26 -6.24 -2.09
N LEU A 32 -4.49 -7.25 -1.68
CA LEU A 32 -3.55 -7.96 -2.54
C LEU A 32 -4.11 -9.32 -2.98
N CYS A 33 -4.58 -10.15 -2.03
CA CYS A 33 -5.06 -11.50 -2.31
C CYS A 33 -6.58 -11.71 -2.18
N GLY A 34 -7.31 -10.73 -1.63
CA GLY A 34 -8.76 -10.81 -1.41
C GLY A 34 -9.21 -11.61 -0.19
N HIS A 35 -8.36 -12.45 0.42
CA HIS A 35 -8.69 -13.21 1.64
C HIS A 35 -8.93 -12.29 2.84
N ALA A 36 -9.71 -12.74 3.82
CA ALA A 36 -9.95 -11.96 5.02
C ALA A 36 -8.63 -11.63 5.75
N MET A 37 -8.48 -10.40 6.22
CA MET A 37 -7.29 -9.96 6.97
C MET A 37 -7.03 -10.80 8.22
N GLY A 38 -8.06 -11.39 8.82
CA GLY A 38 -7.94 -12.31 9.95
C GLY A 38 -7.24 -13.64 9.62
N GLU A 39 -7.10 -14.00 8.34
CA GLU A 39 -6.36 -15.19 7.90
C GLU A 39 -4.85 -14.91 7.75
N HIS A 40 -4.43 -13.64 7.83
CA HIS A 40 -3.03 -13.26 7.71
C HIS A 40 -2.29 -13.47 9.04
N ARG A 41 -1.02 -13.87 8.95
CA ARG A 41 -0.15 -14.00 10.12
C ARG A 41 0.64 -12.71 10.31
N ILE A 42 0.67 -12.19 11.53
CA ILE A 42 1.60 -11.11 11.89
C ILE A 42 2.83 -11.75 12.51
N ASP A 43 3.96 -11.66 11.83
CA ASP A 43 5.27 -12.07 12.36
C ASP A 43 5.90 -10.93 13.16
N HIS A 44 6.27 -11.25 14.40
CA HIS A 44 6.95 -10.35 15.34
C HIS A 44 8.35 -10.88 15.71
N SER A 45 8.92 -11.79 14.91
CA SER A 45 10.24 -12.38 15.14
C SER A 45 11.39 -11.36 15.06
N THR A 46 11.17 -10.25 14.35
CA THR A 46 12.11 -9.12 14.24
C THR A 46 11.53 -7.87 14.89
N PRO A 47 12.33 -6.82 15.15
CA PRO A 47 11.81 -5.53 15.61
C PRO A 47 10.74 -4.91 14.69
N ASN A 48 10.71 -5.30 13.42
CA ASN A 48 9.69 -4.89 12.46
C ASN A 48 8.59 -5.97 12.40
N SER A 49 7.35 -5.57 12.63
CA SER A 49 6.21 -6.46 12.45
C SER A 49 5.94 -6.64 10.96
N MET A 50 5.92 -7.89 10.50
CA MET A 50 5.62 -8.23 9.10
C MET A 50 4.25 -8.89 9.02
N LEU A 51 3.46 -8.48 8.02
CA LEU A 51 2.17 -9.12 7.73
C LEU A 51 2.37 -10.11 6.59
N GLU A 52 2.16 -11.39 6.86
CA GLU A 52 2.30 -12.48 5.91
C GLU A 52 0.96 -12.84 5.29
N CYS A 53 0.91 -12.85 3.95
CA CYS A 53 -0.26 -13.25 3.19
C CYS A 53 -0.42 -14.78 3.21
N PRO A 54 -1.64 -15.33 3.40
CA PRO A 54 -1.85 -16.78 3.40
C PRO A 54 -1.72 -17.41 2.01
N THR A 55 -1.71 -16.60 0.95
CA THR A 55 -1.61 -17.07 -0.43
C THR A 55 -0.17 -17.43 -0.78
N ALA A 56 0.07 -18.68 -1.16
CA ALA A 56 1.34 -19.15 -1.69
C ALA A 56 1.53 -18.82 -3.19
N ASP A 57 0.45 -18.46 -3.87
CA ASP A 57 0.47 -18.07 -5.27
C ASP A 57 1.10 -16.68 -5.45
N ARG A 58 1.88 -16.54 -6.51
CA ARG A 58 2.36 -15.22 -6.94
C ARG A 58 1.15 -14.39 -7.33
N LEU A 59 0.90 -13.33 -6.56
CA LEU A 59 -0.17 -12.38 -6.87
C LEU A 59 0.06 -11.75 -8.25
N PRO A 60 -1.01 -11.44 -8.99
CA PRO A 60 -0.88 -10.84 -10.31
C PRO A 60 -0.11 -9.52 -10.19
N GLU A 61 0.93 -9.36 -11.01
CA GLU A 61 1.54 -8.06 -11.20
C GLU A 61 0.49 -7.12 -11.79
N ARG A 62 0.54 -5.84 -11.40
CA ARG A 62 -0.29 -4.84 -12.08
C ARG A 62 0.04 -4.89 -13.55
N ALA A 63 -0.99 -5.01 -14.40
CA ALA A 63 -0.82 -4.82 -15.82
C ALA A 63 -0.33 -3.39 -16.06
N ILE A 64 0.86 -3.27 -16.66
CA ILE A 64 1.42 -2.01 -17.09
C ILE A 64 1.33 -2.01 -18.60
N ASP A 65 0.22 -1.46 -19.10
CA ASP A 65 -0.09 -1.48 -20.53
C ASP A 65 0.61 -0.34 -21.31
N THR A 66 1.33 0.53 -20.60
CA THR A 66 2.04 1.70 -21.15
C THR A 66 3.53 1.61 -20.84
N PRO A 67 4.43 2.03 -21.76
CA PRO A 67 5.84 2.16 -21.45
C PRO A 67 6.06 3.05 -20.21
N LEU A 68 7.02 2.66 -19.37
CA LEU A 68 7.43 3.45 -18.21
C LEU A 68 8.74 4.17 -18.52
N ASN A 69 8.89 5.37 -17.96
CA ASN A 69 10.17 6.07 -17.95
C ASN A 69 11.11 5.53 -16.85
N GLU A 70 12.31 6.11 -16.75
CA GLU A 70 13.34 5.76 -15.76
C GLU A 70 12.88 5.91 -14.29
N LEU A 71 11.78 6.62 -14.05
CA LEU A 71 11.19 6.84 -12.73
C LEU A 71 9.99 5.91 -12.46
N GLY A 72 9.69 4.99 -13.38
CA GLY A 72 8.55 4.08 -13.25
C GLY A 72 7.18 4.72 -13.49
N MET A 73 7.13 5.87 -14.17
CA MET A 73 5.86 6.55 -14.51
C MET A 73 5.45 6.29 -15.97
N PRO A 74 4.14 6.24 -16.30
CA PRO A 74 3.66 6.13 -17.67
C PRO A 74 4.19 7.25 -18.57
N THR A 75 4.60 6.92 -19.79
CA THR A 75 5.17 7.88 -20.76
C THR A 75 4.15 8.68 -21.55
N ASP A 76 2.86 8.36 -21.46
CA ASP A 76 1.77 8.87 -22.31
C ASP A 76 0.98 10.05 -21.73
N ARG A 77 1.54 10.77 -20.74
CA ARG A 77 0.86 11.88 -20.06
C ARG A 77 0.87 13.20 -20.83
#